data_AF-A0A7S3EB74-F1
#
_entry.id   AF-A0A7S3EB74-F1
#
_cell.length_a   1.000
_cell.length_b   1.000
_cell.length_c   1.000
_cell.angle_alpha   90.00
_cell.angle_beta   90.00
_cell.angle_gamma   90.00
#
_symmetry.space_group_name_H-M   'P 1'
#
loop_
_entity.id
_entity.type
_entity.pdbx_description
1 polymer ?
#
loop_
_entity_poly.entity_id
_entity_poly.type
_entity_poly.pdbx_seq_one_letter_code
_entity_poly.pdbx_strand_id
1 'polypeptide(L)'
;MQAGHGSVTSDVGVEWLGKKGSWSFYVALLLIGRVLVSILGLEPSAAWTLVNIGHCVVTFITFHWCKGSPFPTYWLYVPENEDTYTWWEQIDRGWQFTPSRKFCIVLVIVLYLFAVGATPWSNVWMHMLNFVAFLVSLTPKLPCMDKVRIFRD
;
A
#
# COMPACT_ATOMS: atom_id res chain seq x y z
N MET A 1 -29.67 -19.96 -0.86
CA MET A 1 -29.69 -19.34 -2.21
C MET A 1 -28.48 -18.43 -2.32
N GLN A 2 -27.41 -18.94 -2.94
CA GLN A 2 -26.17 -18.20 -3.12
C GLN A 2 -26.27 -17.54 -4.49
N ALA A 3 -26.60 -16.24 -4.51
CA ALA A 3 -26.54 -15.46 -5.73
C ALA A 3 -25.05 -15.33 -6.10
N GLY A 4 -24.61 -16.19 -7.02
CA GLY A 4 -23.38 -15.97 -7.76
C GLY A 4 -23.54 -14.72 -8.59
N HIS A 5 -23.18 -13.57 -8.01
CA HIS A 5 -22.85 -12.40 -8.82
C HIS A 5 -21.66 -12.82 -9.67
N GLY A 6 -21.90 -12.98 -10.98
CA GLY A 6 -20.82 -13.11 -11.96
C GLY A 6 -19.79 -12.03 -11.66
N SER A 7 -18.53 -12.45 -11.51
CA SER A 7 -17.41 -11.56 -11.25
C SER A 7 -17.40 -10.49 -12.33
N VAL A 8 -17.78 -9.26 -11.96
CA VAL A 8 -17.60 -8.10 -12.82
C VAL A 8 -16.09 -7.94 -13.04
N THR A 9 -15.70 -7.78 -14.30
CA THR A 9 -14.33 -7.94 -14.84
C THR A 9 -13.32 -6.87 -14.40
N SER A 10 -13.71 -5.92 -13.54
CA SER A 10 -12.90 -4.75 -13.21
C SER A 10 -11.91 -4.93 -12.04
N ASP A 11 -11.90 -6.09 -11.37
CA ASP A 11 -11.03 -6.36 -10.20
C ASP A 11 -9.96 -7.45 -10.46
N VAL A 12 -9.78 -7.88 -11.72
CA VAL A 12 -9.02 -9.11 -12.04
C VAL A 12 -7.54 -8.97 -11.72
N GLY A 13 -7.05 -9.80 -10.79
CA GLY A 13 -5.67 -9.81 -10.32
C GLY A 13 -5.42 -8.90 -9.11
N VAL A 14 -6.31 -7.97 -8.76
CA VAL A 14 -6.16 -7.09 -7.58
C VAL A 14 -7.14 -7.43 -6.45
N GLU A 15 -8.06 -8.35 -6.69
CA GLU A 15 -9.09 -8.80 -5.74
C GLU A 15 -8.51 -9.52 -4.52
N TRP A 16 -7.26 -9.98 -4.58
CA TRP A 16 -6.58 -10.62 -3.46
C TRP A 16 -6.54 -9.69 -2.25
N LEU A 17 -6.40 -8.37 -2.45
CA LEU A 17 -6.35 -7.41 -1.34
C LEU A 17 -7.69 -7.32 -0.60
N GLY A 18 -8.81 -7.69 -1.22
CA GLY A 18 -10.12 -7.73 -0.54
C GLY A 18 -10.28 -8.90 0.45
N LYS A 19 -9.34 -9.86 0.49
CA LYS A 19 -9.42 -11.04 1.35
C LYS A 19 -8.77 -10.78 2.71
N LYS A 20 -9.46 -11.13 3.80
CA LYS A 20 -8.93 -10.99 5.18
C LYS A 20 -7.59 -11.70 5.39
N GLY A 21 -7.38 -12.86 4.75
CA GLY A 21 -6.10 -13.58 4.80
C GLY A 21 -4.93 -12.76 4.26
N SER A 22 -5.16 -11.98 3.20
CA SER A 22 -4.15 -11.09 2.63
C SER A 22 -3.77 -9.97 3.60
N TRP A 23 -4.72 -9.44 4.37
CA TRP A 23 -4.42 -8.42 5.39
C TRP A 23 -3.56 -8.99 6.52
N SER A 24 -3.90 -10.18 7.01
CA SER A 24 -3.09 -10.88 8.00
C SER A 24 -1.69 -11.17 7.49
N PHE A 25 -1.57 -11.63 6.24
CA PHE A 25 -0.29 -11.88 5.59
C PHE A 25 0.54 -10.59 5.45
N TYR A 26 -0.10 -9.48 5.05
CA TYR A 26 0.55 -8.18 4.96
C TYR A 26 1.12 -7.74 6.31
N VAL A 27 0.33 -7.81 7.37
CA VAL A 27 0.78 -7.47 8.73
C VAL A 27 1.93 -8.39 9.17
N ALA A 28 1.85 -9.69 8.87
CA ALA A 28 2.93 -10.63 9.15
C ALA A 28 4.22 -10.26 8.42
N LEU A 29 4.15 -9.88 7.13
CA LEU A 29 5.32 -9.41 6.38
C LEU A 29 5.95 -8.16 7.00
N LEU A 30 5.13 -7.21 7.47
CA LEU A 30 5.63 -6.02 8.17
C LEU A 30 6.35 -6.38 9.48
N LEU A 31 5.78 -7.30 10.27
CA LEU A 31 6.38 -7.74 11.52
C LEU A 31 7.67 -8.53 11.29
N ILE A 32 7.69 -9.42 10.29
CA ILE A 32 8.88 -10.16 9.87
C ILE A 32 9.95 -9.17 9.40
N GLY A 33 9.60 -8.23 8.54
CA GLY A 33 10.51 -7.16 8.09
C GLY A 33 11.08 -6.37 9.26
N ARG A 34 10.25 -6.03 10.25
CA ARG A 34 10.69 -5.35 11.47
C ARG A 34 11.67 -6.20 12.29
N VAL A 35 11.45 -7.51 12.41
CA VAL A 35 12.37 -8.43 13.10
C VAL A 35 13.70 -8.53 12.34
N LEU A 36 13.66 -8.66 11.01
CA LEU A 36 14.86 -8.72 10.18
C LEU A 36 15.72 -7.46 10.32
N VAL A 37 15.09 -6.28 10.33
CA VAL A 37 15.80 -5.01 10.57
C VAL A 37 16.44 -4.97 11.97
N SER A 38 15.81 -5.59 12.97
CA SER A 38 16.38 -5.70 14.33
C SER A 38 17.68 -6.51 14.39
N ILE A 39 17.89 -7.47 13.48
CA ILE A 39 19.11 -8.29 13.42
C ILE A 39 20.34 -7.42 13.08
N LEU A 40 20.12 -6.26 12.45
CA LEU A 40 21.18 -5.31 12.09
C LEU A 40 21.74 -4.53 13.29
N GLY A 41 21.21 -4.73 14.49
CA GLY A 41 21.69 -4.05 15.70
C GLY A 41 21.42 -2.55 15.74
N LEU A 42 20.47 -2.07 14.91
CA LEU A 42 20.09 -0.67 14.86
C LEU A 42 19.34 -0.25 16.12
N GLU A 43 19.49 1.02 16.50
CA GLU A 43 18.63 1.61 17.52
C GLU A 43 17.15 1.49 17.12
N PRO A 44 16.21 1.38 18.09
CA PRO A 44 14.78 1.25 17.80
C PRO A 44 14.25 2.33 16.87
N SER A 45 14.73 3.55 17.05
CA SER A 45 14.42 4.73 16.25
C SER A 45 14.76 4.46 14.77
N ALA A 46 16.02 4.14 14.47
CA ALA A 46 16.52 3.87 13.12
C ALA A 46 15.83 2.64 12.49
N ALA A 47 15.59 1.59 13.28
CA ALA A 47 14.90 0.39 12.83
C ALA A 47 13.47 0.68 12.36
N TRP A 48 12.69 1.45 13.14
CA TRP A 48 11.33 1.82 12.75
C TRP A 48 11.30 2.79 11.57
N THR A 49 12.25 3.72 11.49
CA THR A 49 12.40 4.58 10.30
C THR A 49 12.69 3.78 9.05
N LEU A 50 13.58 2.78 9.11
CA LEU A 50 13.88 1.93 7.97
C LEU A 50 12.66 1.12 7.52
N VAL A 51 11.87 0.59 8.47
CA VAL A 51 10.61 -0.11 8.15
C VAL A 51 9.60 0.83 7.51
N ASN A 52 9.45 2.06 8.02
CA ASN A 52 8.52 3.05 7.49
C ASN A 52 8.90 3.50 6.07
N ILE A 53 10.18 3.79 5.82
CA ILE A 53 10.70 4.15 4.49
C ILE A 53 10.62 2.96 3.54
N GLY A 54 11.01 1.76 3.98
CA GLY A 54 10.92 0.55 3.16
C GLY A 54 9.48 0.25 2.75
N HIS A 55 8.53 0.36 3.67
CA HIS A 55 7.10 0.25 3.37
C HIS A 55 6.65 1.32 2.38
N CYS A 56 7.06 2.58 2.56
CA CYS A 56 6.76 3.67 1.63
C CYS A 56 7.20 3.32 0.21
N VAL A 57 8.47 2.92 0.02
CA VAL A 57 9.03 2.59 -1.30
C VAL A 57 8.32 1.39 -1.93
N VAL A 58 8.22 0.27 -1.20
CA VAL A 58 7.63 -0.96 -1.73
C VAL A 58 6.17 -0.75 -2.11
N THR A 59 5.39 -0.08 -1.25
CA THR A 59 3.96 0.15 -1.53
C THR A 59 3.72 1.20 -2.59
N PHE A 60 4.56 2.23 -2.67
CA PHE A 60 4.46 3.21 -3.74
C PHE A 60 4.65 2.56 -5.11
N ILE A 61 5.71 1.74 -5.25
CA ILE A 61 5.95 1.00 -6.48
C ILE A 61 4.77 0.06 -6.76
N THR A 62 4.38 -0.77 -5.79
CA THR A 62 3.35 -1.80 -5.97
C THR A 62 1.99 -1.20 -6.36
N PHE A 63 1.55 -0.15 -5.66
CA PHE A 63 0.17 0.35 -5.82
C PHE A 63 0.07 1.53 -6.77
N HIS A 64 1.10 2.36 -6.90
CA HIS A 64 1.03 3.61 -7.66
C HIS A 64 1.96 3.66 -8.87
N TRP A 65 2.83 2.66 -9.06
CA TRP A 65 3.68 2.55 -10.24
C TRP A 65 3.32 1.34 -11.12
N CYS A 66 3.11 0.17 -10.54
CA CYS A 66 2.70 -1.02 -11.29
C CYS A 66 1.30 -0.83 -11.89
N LYS A 67 1.19 -1.11 -13.19
CA LYS A 67 -0.05 -1.04 -13.99
C LYS A 67 -0.45 -2.41 -14.55
N GLY A 68 -1.69 -2.54 -15.02
CA GLY A 68 -2.25 -3.80 -15.52
C GLY A 68 -2.45 -4.85 -14.41
N SER A 69 -2.72 -6.09 -14.79
CA SER A 69 -2.93 -7.18 -13.83
C SER A 69 -1.60 -7.76 -13.32
N PRO A 70 -1.41 -7.96 -12.00
CA PRO A 70 -0.30 -8.78 -11.48
C PRO A 70 -0.35 -10.24 -11.93
N PHE A 71 -1.56 -10.74 -12.21
CA PHE A 71 -1.82 -12.14 -12.52
C PHE A 71 -2.74 -12.22 -13.75
N PRO A 72 -2.22 -11.90 -14.96
CA PRO A 72 -3.03 -11.80 -16.16
C PRO A 72 -3.67 -13.15 -16.47
N THR A 73 -5.00 -13.15 -16.55
CA THR A 73 -5.79 -14.33 -16.90
C THR A 73 -6.19 -14.22 -18.37
N TYR A 74 -5.34 -14.74 -19.27
CA TYR A 74 -5.45 -14.56 -20.73
C TYR A 74 -6.76 -15.05 -21.37
N TRP A 75 -7.57 -15.84 -20.67
CA TRP A 75 -8.84 -16.36 -21.14
C TRP A 75 -10.07 -15.56 -20.66
N LEU A 76 -9.87 -14.54 -19.82
CA LEU A 76 -10.93 -13.71 -19.25
C LEU A 76 -11.02 -12.37 -20.00
N TYR A 77 -12.22 -11.77 -20.05
CA TYR A 77 -12.39 -10.42 -20.59
C TYR A 77 -11.67 -9.41 -19.69
N VAL A 78 -10.63 -8.79 -20.23
CA VAL A 78 -9.88 -7.66 -19.64
C VAL A 78 -10.60 -6.37 -20.05
N PRO A 79 -11.04 -5.52 -19.12
CA PRO A 79 -11.61 -4.22 -19.44
C PRO A 79 -10.65 -3.37 -20.27
N GLU A 80 -11.19 -2.60 -21.21
CA GLU A 80 -10.42 -1.68 -22.04
C GLU A 80 -9.66 -0.68 -21.15
N ASN A 81 -8.34 -0.57 -21.37
CA ASN A 81 -7.39 0.28 -20.63
C ASN A 81 -6.95 -0.23 -19.23
N GLU A 82 -7.15 -1.49 -18.86
CA GLU A 82 -6.64 -2.05 -17.59
C GLU A 82 -5.13 -1.84 -17.41
N ASP A 83 -4.37 -2.05 -18.49
CA ASP A 83 -2.94 -1.86 -18.63
C ASP A 83 -2.48 -0.39 -18.45
N THR A 84 -3.42 0.56 -18.47
CA THR A 84 -3.12 1.97 -18.17
C THR A 84 -3.31 2.34 -16.71
N TYR A 85 -4.10 1.57 -15.95
CA TYR A 85 -4.42 1.86 -14.55
C TYR A 85 -3.42 1.21 -13.61
N THR A 86 -3.03 1.94 -12.57
CA THR A 86 -2.25 1.42 -11.46
C THR A 86 -3.06 0.44 -10.62
N TRP A 87 -2.40 -0.45 -9.88
CA TRP A 87 -3.13 -1.40 -9.02
C TRP A 87 -4.01 -0.68 -7.99
N TRP A 88 -3.59 0.48 -7.48
CA TRP A 88 -4.43 1.31 -6.60
C TRP A 88 -5.71 1.78 -7.25
N GLU A 89 -5.67 2.20 -8.51
CA GLU A 89 -6.86 2.64 -9.25
C GLU A 89 -7.81 1.47 -9.53
N GLN A 90 -7.27 0.26 -9.72
CA GLN A 90 -8.04 -0.95 -10.00
C GLN A 90 -8.72 -1.54 -8.74
N ILE A 91 -8.09 -1.45 -7.55
CA ILE A 91 -8.62 -2.06 -6.32
C ILE A 91 -10.07 -1.64 -6.04
N ASP A 92 -10.90 -2.63 -5.69
CA ASP A 92 -12.31 -2.46 -5.36
C ASP A 92 -13.06 -1.64 -6.43
N ARG A 93 -12.74 -1.85 -7.71
CA ARG A 93 -13.37 -1.19 -8.87
C ARG A 93 -13.20 0.34 -8.87
N GLY A 94 -12.14 0.84 -8.25
CA GLY A 94 -11.95 2.28 -8.06
C GLY A 94 -12.87 2.91 -7.01
N TRP A 95 -13.69 2.12 -6.30
CA TRP A 95 -14.53 2.66 -5.24
C TRP A 95 -13.69 3.17 -4.08
N GLN A 96 -13.99 4.39 -3.65
CA GLN A 96 -13.30 5.05 -2.55
C GLN A 96 -13.86 4.59 -1.20
N PHE A 97 -13.07 4.75 -0.14
CA PHE A 97 -13.46 4.44 1.25
C PHE A 97 -13.89 2.99 1.54
N THR A 98 -13.48 2.06 0.69
CA THR A 98 -13.69 0.62 0.89
C THR A 98 -12.85 0.09 2.05
N PRO A 99 -13.21 -1.07 2.62
CA PRO A 99 -12.43 -1.69 3.71
C PRO A 99 -10.95 -1.91 3.35
N SER A 100 -10.65 -2.38 2.13
CA SER A 100 -9.27 -2.66 1.66
C SER A 100 -8.43 -1.38 1.57
N ARG A 101 -9.00 -0.30 1.03
CA ARG A 101 -8.33 1.00 0.97
C ARG A 101 -8.11 1.60 2.35
N LYS A 102 -9.11 1.52 3.22
CA LYS A 102 -9.01 1.95 4.63
C LYS A 102 -7.91 1.18 5.36
N PHE A 103 -7.83 -0.13 5.16
CA PHE A 103 -6.77 -0.97 5.72
C PHE A 103 -5.38 -0.46 5.32
N CYS A 104 -5.15 -0.18 4.03
CA CYS A 104 -3.86 0.35 3.54
C CYS A 104 -3.53 1.72 4.16
N ILE A 105 -4.52 2.61 4.27
CA ILE A 105 -4.33 3.93 4.89
C ILE A 105 -4.00 3.80 6.38
N VAL A 106 -4.73 2.95 7.10
CA VAL A 106 -4.49 2.69 8.54
C VAL A 106 -3.09 2.15 8.77
N LEU A 107 -2.60 1.23 7.92
CA LEU A 107 -1.23 0.74 8.02
C LEU A 107 -0.18 1.84 7.86
N VAL A 108 -0.35 2.74 6.88
CA VAL A 108 0.55 3.89 6.68
C VAL A 108 0.56 4.78 7.93
N ILE A 109 -0.60 5.07 8.52
CA ILE A 109 -0.71 5.89 9.73
C ILE A 109 -0.04 5.19 10.92
N VAL A 110 -0.35 3.92 11.16
CA VAL A 110 0.19 3.16 12.30
C VAL A 110 1.72 3.02 12.22
N LEU A 111 2.27 2.74 11.03
CA LEU A 111 3.72 2.67 10.84
C LEU A 111 4.41 4.01 11.10
N TYR A 112 3.83 5.11 10.61
CA TYR A 112 4.34 6.44 10.91
C TYR A 112 4.33 6.75 12.41
N LEU A 113 3.24 6.41 13.11
CA LEU A 113 3.13 6.61 14.57
C LEU A 113 4.16 5.78 15.34
N PHE A 114 4.43 4.53 14.92
CA PHE A 114 5.51 3.75 15.52
C PHE A 114 6.89 4.36 15.29
N ALA A 115 7.16 4.85 14.07
CA ALA A 115 8.44 5.47 13.75
C ALA A 115 8.68 6.78 14.51
N VAL A 116 7.67 7.64 14.61
CA VAL A 116 7.75 8.87 15.42
C VAL A 116 7.83 8.57 16.91
N GLY A 117 7.01 7.64 17.41
CA GLY A 117 7.01 7.25 18.82
C GLY A 117 8.32 6.62 19.30
N ALA A 118 9.06 5.97 18.40
CA ALA A 118 10.39 5.42 18.69
C ALA A 118 11.52 6.45 18.52
N THR A 119 11.27 7.61 17.91
CA THR A 119 12.29 8.62 17.62
C THR A 119 12.36 9.66 18.75
N PRO A 120 13.53 9.88 19.38
CA PRO A 120 13.68 10.91 20.39
C PRO A 120 13.30 12.30 19.88
N TRP A 121 12.69 13.13 20.73
CA TRP A 121 12.25 14.49 20.36
C TRP A 121 13.38 15.40 19.85
N SER A 122 14.62 15.18 20.30
CA SER A 122 15.80 15.92 19.84
C SER A 122 16.20 15.60 18.40
N ASN A 123 15.80 14.45 17.85
CA ASN A 123 16.18 14.02 16.50
C ASN A 123 15.18 14.53 15.44
N VAL A 124 15.20 15.83 15.21
CA VAL A 124 14.31 16.51 14.26
C VAL A 124 14.46 15.96 12.84
N TRP A 125 15.69 15.61 12.44
CA TRP A 125 15.95 15.11 11.08
C TRP A 125 15.19 13.80 10.80
N MET A 126 15.18 12.87 11.75
CA MET A 126 14.51 11.60 11.55
C MET A 126 12.98 11.71 11.62
N HIS A 127 12.45 12.66 12.40
CA HIS A 127 11.04 13.03 12.32
C HIS A 127 10.66 13.54 10.93
N MET A 128 11.48 14.40 10.32
CA MET A 128 11.24 14.87 8.95
C MET A 128 11.25 13.72 7.93
N LEU A 129 12.21 12.80 8.01
CA LEU A 129 12.26 11.64 7.12
C LEU A 129 11.02 10.76 7.25
N ASN A 130 10.59 10.46 8.48
CA ASN A 130 9.38 9.68 8.73
C ASN A 130 8.13 10.40 8.20
N PHE A 131 8.06 11.72 8.36
CA PHE A 131 6.93 12.51 7.90
C PHE A 131 6.85 12.60 6.38
N VAL A 132 8.00 12.79 5.69
CA VAL A 132 8.05 12.76 4.22
C VAL A 132 7.61 11.39 3.70
N ALA A 133 8.12 10.30 4.28
CA ALA A 133 7.70 8.94 3.89
C ALA A 133 6.19 8.72 4.10
N PHE A 134 5.63 9.25 5.20
CA PHE A 134 4.20 9.24 5.46
C PHE A 134 3.41 10.02 4.40
N LEU A 135 3.83 11.25 4.07
CA LEU A 135 3.15 12.05 3.05
C LEU A 135 3.19 11.38 1.67
N VAL A 136 4.34 10.85 1.25
CA VAL A 136 4.50 10.13 -0.02
C VAL A 136 3.63 8.87 -0.05
N SER A 137 3.49 8.17 1.09
CA SER A 137 2.66 6.97 1.18
C SER A 137 1.16 7.26 1.21
N LEU A 138 0.74 8.33 1.90
CA LEU A 138 -0.65 8.66 2.15
C LEU A 138 -1.29 9.46 1.01
N THR A 139 -0.59 10.48 0.50
CA THR A 139 -1.11 11.42 -0.52
C THR A 139 -1.75 10.69 -1.71
N PRO A 140 -1.08 9.74 -2.39
CA PRO A 140 -1.66 9.07 -3.55
C PRO A 140 -2.82 8.11 -3.20
N LYS A 141 -3.06 7.84 -1.91
CA LYS A 141 -4.19 7.03 -1.43
C LYS A 141 -5.43 7.86 -1.11
N LEU A 142 -5.32 9.20 -1.14
CA LEU A 142 -6.45 10.08 -0.90
C LEU A 142 -7.41 10.09 -2.11
N PRO A 143 -8.74 10.13 -1.89
CA PRO A 143 -9.71 10.18 -2.99
C PRO A 143 -9.53 11.36 -3.94
N CYS A 144 -9.04 12.51 -3.45
CA CYS A 144 -8.76 13.69 -4.28
C CYS A 144 -7.58 13.51 -5.24
N MET A 145 -6.75 12.49 -5.03
CA MET A 145 -5.62 12.13 -5.88
C MET A 145 -5.95 10.98 -6.83
N ASP A 146 -7.19 10.49 -6.85
CA ASP A 146 -7.60 9.43 -7.76
C ASP A 146 -7.41 9.87 -9.22
N LYS A 147 -6.67 9.07 -9.99
CA LYS A 147 -6.31 9.33 -11.40
C LYS A 147 -5.50 10.62 -11.64
N VAL A 148 -5.01 11.26 -10.58
CA VAL A 148 -4.08 12.40 -10.71
C VAL A 148 -2.68 11.86 -10.95
N ARG A 149 -2.22 11.95 -12.19
CA ARG A 149 -0.88 11.51 -12.59
C ARG A 149 0.08 12.70 -12.56
N ILE A 150 1.06 12.63 -11.66
CA ILE A 150 2.16 13.62 -11.61
C ILE A 150 3.11 13.40 -12.79
N PHE A 151 3.30 12.16 -13.22
CA PHE A 151 4.08 11.78 -14.39
C PHE A 151 3.14 11.22 -15.46
N ARG A 152 3.10 11.84 -16.64
CA ARG A 152 2.39 11.30 -17.82
C ARG A 152 3.36 10.36 -18.56
N ASP A 153 2.89 9.15 -18.81
CA ASP A 153 3.36 8.31 -19.93
C ASP A 153 2.37 8.49 -21.08
#